data_AF-H1DCM5-F1
#
_entry.id   AF-H1DCM5-F1
#
_cell.length_a   1.000
_cell.length_b   1.000
_cell.length_c   1.000
_cell.angle_alpha   90.00
_cell.angle_beta   90.00
_cell.angle_gamma   90.00
#
_symmetry.space_group_name_H-M   'P 1'
#
loop_
_entity.id
_entity.type
_entity.pdbx_description
1 polymer ?
#
loop_
_entity_poly.entity_id
_entity_poly.type
_entity_poly.pdbx_seq_one_letter_code
_entity_poly.pdbx_strand_id
1 'polypeptide(L)' 'MRQAHIFYKDQLAGILTENDAGYEFRYFLEYLSMETARAVSLTLPLQEEAYTSPVLFPFFDGLIP' A
#
# COMPACT_ATOMS: atom_id res chain seq x y z
N MET A 1 -7.04 1.14 -15.49
CA MET A 1 -6.49 0.64 -14.21
C MET A 1 -4.97 0.73 -14.26
N ARG A 2 -4.36 1.39 -13.28
CA ARG A 2 -2.91 1.50 -13.13
C ARG A 2 -2.50 0.85 -11.82
N GLN A 3 -1.32 0.24 -11.78
CA GLN A 3 -0.83 -0.42 -10.58
C GLN A 3 0.63 -0.07 -10.33
N ALA A 4 0.98 0.04 -9.06
CA ALA A 4 2.33 0.26 -8.58
C ALA A 4 2.66 -0.75 -7.48
N HIS A 5 3.81 -1.40 -7.60
CA HIS A 5 4.36 -2.22 -6.53
C HIS A 5 4.95 -1.33 -5.45
N ILE A 6 4.51 -1.54 -4.22
CA ILE A 6 4.98 -0.78 -3.07
C ILE A 6 6.00 -1.63 -2.33
N PHE A 7 7.21 -1.10 -2.21
CA PHE A 7 8.29 -1.73 -1.49
C PHE A 7 8.51 -1.02 -0.16
N TYR A 8 8.61 -1.79 0.92
CA TYR A 8 9.16 -1.31 2.17
C TYR A 8 10.63 -1.74 2.24
N LYS A 9 11.54 -0.78 2.08
CA LYS A 9 12.96 -1.07 1.81
C LYS A 9 13.06 -1.95 0.55
N ASP A 10 13.60 -3.15 0.65
CA ASP A 10 13.77 -4.10 -0.45
C ASP A 10 12.68 -5.19 -0.49
N GLN A 11 11.69 -5.12 0.40
CA GLN A 11 10.62 -6.11 0.50
C GLN A 11 9.37 -5.61 -0.21
N LEU A 12 8.83 -6.44 -1.12
CA LEU A 12 7.57 -6.17 -1.79
C LEU A 12 6.42 -6.25 -0.78
N ALA A 13 5.97 -5.09 -0.31
CA ALA A 13 5.02 -4.99 0.80
C ALA A 13 3.58 -5.12 0.33
N GLY A 14 3.26 -4.56 -0.84
CA GLY A 14 1.91 -4.54 -1.34
C GLY A 14 1.79 -3.95 -2.73
N ILE A 15 0.55 -3.72 -3.13
CA ILE A 15 0.19 -3.14 -4.41
C ILE A 15 -0.76 -1.97 -4.20
N LEU A 16 -0.45 -0.85 -4.86
CA LEU A 16 -1.34 0.29 -5.00
C LEU A 16 -2.01 0.20 -6.37
N THR A 17 -3.33 0.21 -6.40
CA THR A 17 -4.13 0.14 -7.62
C THR A 17 -4.99 1.39 -7.74
N GLU A 18 -4.92 2.04 -8.89
CA GLU A 18 -5.82 3.11 -9.31
C GLU A 18 -6.89 2.54 -10.25
N ASN A 19 -8.15 2.73 -9.88
CA ASN A 19 -9.33 2.30 -10.63
C ASN A 19 -10.38 3.44 -10.69
N ASP A 20 -11.51 3.20 -11.35
CA ASP A 20 -12.56 4.21 -11.56
C ASP A 20 -13.22 4.71 -10.26
N ALA A 21 -13.10 3.96 -9.15
CA ALA A 21 -13.61 4.33 -7.83
C ALA A 21 -12.57 5.05 -6.95
N GLY A 22 -11.31 5.17 -7.41
CA GLY A 22 -10.21 5.80 -6.68
C GLY A 22 -9.01 4.88 -6.53
N TYR A 23 -8.41 4.90 -5.33
CA TYR A 23 -7.19 4.17 -5.01
C TYR A 23 -7.46 3.06 -4.00
N GLU A 24 -6.89 1.89 -4.26
CA GLU A 24 -6.86 0.75 -3.36
C GLU A 24 -5.40 0.41 -3.04
N PHE A 25 -5.05 0.31 -1.76
CA PHE A 25 -3.77 -0.23 -1.33
C PHE A 25 -3.98 -1.51 -0.52
N ARG A 26 -3.26 -2.58 -0.90
CA ARG A 26 -3.34 -3.88 -0.24
C ARG A 26 -1.94 -4.43 0.02
N TYR A 27 -1.72 -4.90 1.25
CA TYR A 27 -0.53 -5.68 1.58
C TYR A 27 -0.61 -7.09 1.01
N PHE A 28 0.52 -7.65 0.60
CA PHE A 28 0.57 -9.06 0.22
C PHE A 28 0.47 -9.95 1.45
N LEU A 29 -0.24 -11.08 1.34
CA LEU A 29 -0.36 -12.06 2.44
C LEU A 29 1.02 -12.60 2.83
N GLU A 30 1.87 -12.82 1.83
CA GLU A 30 3.26 -13.23 2.00
C GLU A 30 4.05 -12.19 2.81
N TYR A 31 3.78 -10.89 2.61
CA TYR A 31 4.41 -9.82 3.38
C TYR A 31 3.87 -9.78 4.81
N LEU A 32 2.55 -9.86 4.99
CA LEU A 32 1.91 -9.86 6.31
C LEU A 32 2.36 -11.05 7.19
N SER A 33 2.70 -12.17 6.56
CA SER A 33 3.19 -13.38 7.25
C SER A 33 4.65 -13.28 7.70
N MET A 34 5.39 -12.22 7.31
CA MET A 34 6.79 -12.05 7.72
C MET A 34 6.86 -11.52 9.15
N GLU A 35 7.70 -12.13 10.01
CA GLU A 35 7.99 -11.58 11.34
C GLU A 35 8.63 -10.18 11.29
N THR A 36 9.23 -9.84 10.15
CA THR A 36 9.86 -8.54 9.91
C THR A 36 8.94 -7.52 9.23
N ALA A 37 7.68 -7.89 8.97
CA ALA A 37 6.71 -7.02 8.31
C ALA A 37 6.56 -5.70 9.08
N ARG A 38 6.56 -4.59 8.34
CA ARG A 38 6.34 -3.26 8.90
C ARG A 38 5.36 -2.51 8.02
N ALA A 39 4.50 -1.73 8.67
CA ALA A 39 3.59 -0.86 7.94
C ALA A 39 4.39 0.14 7.09
N VAL A 40 3.98 0.35 5.83
CA VAL A 40 4.60 1.33 4.93
C VAL A 40 4.41 2.75 5.43
N SER A 41 3.33 3.00 6.18
CA SER A 41 2.99 4.28 6.79
C SER A 41 2.29 4.05 8.12
N LEU A 42 2.38 5.01 9.03
CA LEU A 42 1.61 5.04 10.27
C LEU A 42 0.10 5.11 10.03
N THR A 43 -0.32 5.65 8.88
CA THR A 43 -1.73 5.75 8.48
C THR A 43 -2.23 4.53 7.71
N LEU A 44 -1.35 3.56 7.42
CA LEU A 44 -1.66 2.34 6.69
C LEU A 44 -1.11 1.14 7.48
N PRO A 45 -1.63 0.84 8.69
CA PRO A 45 -1.14 -0.28 9.50
C PRO A 45 -1.23 -1.62 8.77
N LEU A 46 -0.53 -2.64 9.28
CA LEU A 46 -0.59 -3.97 8.68
C LEU A 46 -1.98 -4.57 8.91
N GLN A 47 -2.67 -4.91 7.83
CA GLN A 47 -3.94 -5.63 7.82
C GLN A 47 -4.11 -6.35 6.48
N GLU A 48 -4.98 -7.37 6.46
CA GLU A 48 -5.32 -8.12 5.25
C GLU A 48 -6.28 -7.33 4.34
N GLU A 49 -7.25 -6.64 4.94
CA GLU A 49 -8.22 -5.83 4.21
C GLU A 49 -7.57 -4.68 3.44
N ALA A 50 -8.04 -4.47 2.21
CA ALA A 50 -7.55 -3.38 1.39
C ALA A 50 -7.99 -2.01 1.94
N TYR A 51 -7.06 -1.07 1.95
CA TYR A 51 -7.36 0.35 2.16
C TYR A 51 -7.95 0.91 0.89
N THR A 52 -9.05 1.64 1.00
CA THR A 52 -9.69 2.31 -0.15
C THR A 52 -9.84 3.79 0.13
N SER A 53 -9.68 4.61 -0.91
CA SER A 53 -9.81 6.07 -0.82
C SER A 53 -10.18 6.63 -2.19
N PRO A 54 -11.07 7.63 -2.28
CA PRO A 54 -11.39 8.28 -3.57
C PRO A 54 -10.20 9.09 -4.13
N VAL A 55 -9.20 9.39 -3.30
CA VAL A 55 -7.98 10.13 -3.67
C VAL A 55 -6.72 9.34 -3.27
N LEU A 56 -5.58 9.70 -3.86
CA LEU A 56 -4.30 9.07 -3.51
C LEU A 56 -4.04 9.26 -2.01
N PHE A 57 -3.58 8.20 -1.33
CA PHE A 57 -3.31 8.27 0.09
C PHE A 57 -2.25 9.35 0.36
N PRO A 58 -2.43 10.24 1.36
CA PRO A 58 -1.51 11.35 1.63
C PRO A 58 -0.03 10.92 1.79
N PHE A 59 0.19 9.70 2.29
CA PHE A 59 1.54 9.13 2.37
C PHE A 59 2.21 8.99 1.00
N PHE A 60 1.50 8.47 -0.02
CA PHE A 60 2.05 8.33 -1.36
C PHE A 60 2.13 9.66 -2.09
N ASP A 61 1.17 10.56 -1.87
CA ASP A 61 1.20 11.92 -2.42
C ASP A 61 2.42 12.71 -1.93
N GLY A 62 2.76 12.59 -0.64
CA GLY A 62 3.96 13.21 -0.07
C GLY A 62 5.31 12.64 -0.53
N LEU A 63 5.31 11.57 -1.34
CA LEU A 63 6.53 11.01 -1.96
C LEU A 63 6.78 11.57 -3.38
N ILE A 64 5.82 12.32 -3.93
CA ILE A 64 5.93 12.93 -5.26
C ILE A 64 6.72 14.25 -5.12
N PRO A 65 7.76 14.47 -5.95
CA PRO A 65 8.56 15.70 -5.91
C PRO A 65 7.81 16.94 -6.41
#